data_AF-A0A7C9ASJ5-F1
#
_entry.id   AF-A0A7C9ASJ5-F1
#
_cell.length_a   1.000
_cell.length_b   1.000
_cell.length_c   1.000
_cell.angle_alpha   90.00
_cell.angle_beta   90.00
_cell.angle_gamma   90.00
#
_symmetry.space_group_name_H-M   'P 1'
#
loop_
_entity.id
_entity.type
_entity.pdbx_description
1 polymer ?
#
loop_
_entity_poly.entity_id
_entity_poly.type
_entity_poly.pdbx_seq_one_letter_code
_entity_poly.pdbx_strand_id
1 'polypeptide(L)'
;AIRKGMLHSRGELLLMLDADGATKVDDLEKLESQICAVAKKELHAAGNSSLGLPDVPVVAFGSRAHLEERALATRKWYRNFLMKGFHLVVLLAAGPGIRDTQCGFKMFTRAAARKLFTNVRLKRWCFDVEL
;
A
#
# COMPACT_ATOMS: atom_id res chain seq x y z
N ALA A 1 14.80 5.32 -3.63
CA ALA A 1 15.05 3.86 -3.57
C ALA A 1 13.83 3.07 -4.08
N ILE A 2 12.66 3.24 -3.45
CA ILE A 2 11.43 2.46 -3.71
C ILE A 2 11.05 2.40 -5.20
N ARG A 3 10.88 3.56 -5.87
CA ARG A 3 10.59 3.59 -7.31
C ARG A 3 11.57 2.75 -8.13
N LYS A 4 12.87 2.86 -7.86
CA LYS A 4 13.88 2.06 -8.57
C LYS A 4 13.73 0.58 -8.24
N GLY A 5 13.59 0.22 -6.96
CA GLY A 5 13.36 -1.17 -6.53
C GLY A 5 12.17 -1.80 -7.23
N MET A 6 11.01 -1.15 -7.17
CA MET A 6 9.77 -1.64 -7.79
C MET A 6 9.87 -1.82 -9.30
N LEU A 7 10.54 -0.90 -10.00
CA LEU A 7 10.69 -0.98 -11.45
C LEU A 7 11.76 -2.00 -11.90
N HIS A 8 12.69 -2.41 -11.03
CA HIS A 8 13.72 -3.40 -11.35
C HIS A 8 13.40 -4.81 -10.82
N SER A 9 12.39 -4.96 -9.97
CA SER A 9 11.95 -6.24 -9.43
C SER A 9 11.38 -7.16 -10.52
N ARG A 10 11.76 -8.44 -10.45
CA ARG A 10 11.37 -9.48 -11.42
C ARG A 10 10.31 -10.45 -10.91
N GLY A 11 9.91 -10.37 -9.63
CA GLY A 11 8.81 -11.17 -9.09
C GLY A 11 7.46 -10.84 -9.74
N GLU A 12 6.57 -11.83 -9.79
CA GLU A 12 5.18 -11.69 -10.25
C GLU A 12 4.39 -10.73 -9.34
N LEU A 13 4.60 -10.93 -8.03
CA LEU A 13 4.18 -10.05 -6.96
C LEU A 13 5.38 -9.31 -6.38
N LEU A 14 5.18 -8.04 -6.06
CA LEU A 14 6.20 -7.14 -5.55
C LEU A 14 5.77 -6.64 -4.18
N LEU A 15 6.59 -6.89 -3.16
CA LEU A 15 6.33 -6.45 -1.79
C LEU A 15 7.19 -5.23 -1.44
N MET A 16 6.54 -4.21 -0.89
CA MET A 16 7.16 -3.12 -0.16
C MET A 16 7.03 -3.41 1.34
N LEU A 17 8.15 -3.31 2.07
CA LEU A 17 8.15 -3.34 3.53
C LEU A 17 9.26 -2.46 4.09
N ASP A 18 9.03 -1.93 5.28
CA ASP A 18 10.07 -1.28 6.07
C ASP A 18 10.98 -2.33 6.72
N ALA A 19 12.28 -2.05 6.79
CA ALA A 19 13.27 -2.97 7.37
C ALA A 19 13.39 -2.86 8.90
N ASP A 20 12.46 -2.17 9.57
CA ASP A 20 12.47 -1.90 11.00
C ASP A 20 11.80 -3.00 11.85
N GLY A 21 11.24 -4.04 11.19
CA GLY A 21 10.55 -5.14 11.86
C GLY A 21 9.17 -4.76 12.42
N ALA A 22 8.61 -3.60 12.05
CA ALA A 22 7.28 -3.19 12.50
C ALA A 22 6.14 -4.06 11.92
N THR A 23 6.42 -4.84 10.87
CA THR A 23 5.46 -5.78 10.28
C THR A 23 5.98 -7.21 10.40
N LYS A 24 5.09 -8.14 10.75
CA LYS A 24 5.42 -9.56 10.84
C LYS A 24 5.41 -10.18 9.45
N VAL A 25 6.35 -11.09 9.20
CA VAL A 25 6.42 -11.82 7.93
C VAL A 25 5.14 -12.63 7.69
N ASP A 26 4.49 -13.14 8.75
CA ASP A 26 3.23 -13.88 8.66
C ASP A 26 2.06 -13.06 8.07
N ASP A 27 2.14 -11.72 8.11
CA ASP A 27 1.11 -10.87 7.47
C ASP A 27 1.24 -10.85 5.93
N LEU A 28 2.33 -11.39 5.37
CA LEU A 28 2.54 -11.52 3.93
C LEU A 28 1.47 -12.37 3.26
N GLU A 29 1.14 -13.52 3.86
CA GLU A 29 0.14 -14.46 3.32
C GLU A 29 -1.24 -13.82 3.21
N LYS A 30 -1.55 -12.87 4.09
CA LYS A 30 -2.80 -12.10 4.04
C LYS A 30 -2.81 -11.18 2.82
N LEU A 31 -1.72 -10.48 2.53
CA LEU A 31 -1.64 -9.63 1.33
C LEU A 31 -1.71 -10.47 0.05
N GLU A 32 -0.99 -11.58 0.01
CA GLU A 32 -0.95 -12.48 -1.14
C GLU A 32 -2.33 -13.11 -1.42
N SER A 33 -3.04 -13.57 -0.39
CA SER A 33 -4.38 -14.12 -0.54
C SER A 33 -5.38 -13.07 -1.05
N GLN A 34 -5.32 -11.84 -0.53
CA GLN A 34 -6.20 -10.75 -0.99
C GLN A 34 -5.90 -10.33 -2.43
N ILE A 35 -4.63 -10.17 -2.79
CA ILE A 35 -4.27 -9.76 -4.15
C ILE A 35 -4.67 -10.83 -5.17
N CYS A 36 -4.49 -12.11 -4.83
CA CYS A 36 -4.92 -13.24 -5.65
C CYS A 36 -6.44 -13.30 -5.81
N ALA A 37 -7.19 -13.10 -4.73
CA ALA A 37 -8.65 -13.14 -4.77
C ALA A 37 -9.22 -12.03 -5.68
N VAL A 38 -8.70 -10.82 -5.55
CA VAL A 38 -9.13 -9.68 -6.38
C VAL A 38 -8.68 -9.87 -7.83
N ALA A 39 -7.42 -10.26 -8.08
CA ALA A 39 -6.91 -10.48 -9.43
C ALA A 39 -7.71 -11.57 -10.17
N LYS A 40 -8.04 -12.69 -9.51
CA LYS A 40 -8.89 -13.74 -10.10
C LYS A 40 -10.28 -13.22 -10.46
N LYS A 41 -10.90 -12.42 -9.58
CA LYS A 41 -12.22 -11.81 -9.85
C LYS A 41 -12.18 -10.90 -11.08
N GLU A 42 -11.15 -10.08 -11.21
CA GLU A 42 -10.94 -9.20 -12.37
C GLU A 42 -10.69 -10.00 -13.66
N LEU A 43 -9.87 -11.06 -13.60
CA LEU A 43 -9.62 -11.95 -14.75
C LEU A 43 -10.90 -12.64 -15.22
N HIS A 44 -11.72 -13.15 -14.29
CA HIS A 44 -13.00 -13.77 -14.61
C HIS A 44 -13.97 -12.78 -15.26
N ALA A 45 -14.02 -11.53 -14.80
CA ALA A 45 -14.85 -10.49 -15.39
C ALA A 45 -14.38 -10.07 -16.79
N ALA A 46 -13.07 -10.10 -17.04
CA ALA A 46 -12.48 -9.71 -18.32
C ALA A 46 -12.64 -10.77 -19.44
N GLY A 47 -13.04 -12.01 -19.11
CA GLY A 47 -13.30 -13.07 -20.09
C GLY A 47 -12.09 -13.54 -20.91
N ASN A 48 -10.89 -13.04 -20.62
CA ASN A 48 -9.67 -13.29 -21.38
C ASN A 48 -8.77 -14.31 -20.68
N SER A 49 -8.66 -15.50 -21.26
CA SER A 49 -7.81 -16.59 -20.73
C SER A 49 -6.31 -16.36 -20.94
N SER A 50 -5.90 -15.31 -21.66
CA SER A 50 -4.50 -15.02 -21.96
C SER A 50 -3.81 -14.10 -20.93
N LEU A 51 -4.57 -13.49 -20.01
CA LEU A 51 -4.02 -12.59 -18.99
C LEU A 51 -3.67 -13.39 -17.73
N GLY A 52 -2.44 -13.21 -17.25
CA GLY A 52 -2.00 -13.77 -15.98
C GLY A 52 -2.25 -12.80 -14.81
N LEU A 53 -2.01 -13.30 -13.60
CA LEU A 53 -2.02 -12.49 -12.38
C LEU A 53 -1.06 -11.28 -12.39
N PRO A 54 0.14 -11.29 -13.02
CA PRO A 54 0.98 -10.09 -13.05
C PRO A 54 0.46 -8.98 -13.96
N ASP A 55 -0.44 -9.30 -14.89
CA ASP A 55 -0.92 -8.39 -15.93
C ASP A 55 -2.14 -7.56 -15.47
N VAL A 56 -2.84 -8.03 -14.44
CA VAL A 56 -3.96 -7.30 -13.84
C VAL A 56 -3.44 -6.29 -12.82
N PRO A 57 -3.77 -4.99 -12.95
CA PRO A 57 -3.26 -3.96 -12.05
C PRO A 57 -4.01 -3.96 -10.71
N VAL A 58 -3.56 -4.80 -9.77
CA VAL A 58 -4.07 -4.87 -8.38
C VAL A 58 -2.98 -4.48 -7.38
N VAL A 59 -3.40 -3.83 -6.29
CA VAL A 59 -2.58 -3.49 -5.12
C VAL A 59 -3.31 -3.89 -3.84
N ALA A 60 -2.59 -4.44 -2.88
CA ALA A 60 -3.06 -4.73 -1.54
C ALA A 60 -2.26 -3.93 -0.51
N PHE A 61 -2.94 -3.27 0.43
CA PHE A 61 -2.34 -2.44 1.47
C PHE A 61 -2.54 -3.08 2.83
N GLY A 62 -1.47 -3.20 3.61
CA GLY A 62 -1.57 -3.49 5.04
C GLY A 62 -2.15 -2.29 5.78
N SER A 63 -2.76 -2.53 6.95
CA SER A 63 -3.31 -1.45 7.78
C SER A 63 -2.90 -1.59 9.24
N ARG A 64 -2.33 -0.52 9.79
CA ARG A 64 -1.98 -0.36 11.20
C ARG A 64 -2.97 0.50 11.97
N ALA A 65 -4.07 0.92 11.36
CA ALA A 65 -5.09 1.77 12.00
C ALA A 65 -5.61 1.16 13.32
N HIS A 66 -5.67 -0.17 13.42
CA HIS A 66 -6.07 -0.86 14.65
C HIS A 66 -5.08 -0.73 15.83
N LEU A 67 -3.83 -0.33 15.57
CA LEU A 67 -2.81 -0.10 16.61
C LEU A 67 -2.76 1.36 17.08
N GLU A 68 -3.42 2.27 16.36
CA GLU A 68 -3.42 3.70 16.66
C GLU A 68 -3.99 3.97 18.06
N GLU A 69 -5.07 3.28 18.43
CA GLU A 69 -5.71 3.43 19.74
C GLU A 69 -4.76 3.13 20.90
N ARG A 70 -3.93 2.08 20.77
CA ARG A 70 -2.93 1.71 21.79
C ARG A 70 -1.74 2.67 21.81
N ALA A 71 -1.38 3.24 20.66
CA ALA A 71 -0.24 4.13 20.53
C ALA A 71 -0.53 5.56 21.00
N LEU A 72 -1.79 6.00 21.06
CA LEU A 72 -2.20 7.34 21.48
C LEU A 72 -2.02 7.61 22.97
N ALA A 73 -2.12 6.58 23.82
CA ALA A 73 -2.12 6.70 25.28
C ALA A 73 -0.82 7.27 25.88
N THR A 74 0.30 7.25 25.15
CA THR A 74 1.63 7.67 25.65
C THR A 74 2.21 8.89 24.93
N ARG A 75 1.48 9.51 23.99
CA ARG A 75 2.01 10.61 23.15
C ARG A 75 1.73 11.98 23.76
N LYS A 76 2.72 12.88 23.68
CA LYS A 76 2.52 14.31 24.02
C LYS A 76 1.41 14.92 23.14
N TRP A 77 0.61 15.81 23.73
CA TRP A 77 -0.59 16.39 23.11
C TRP A 77 -0.33 17.10 21.77
N TYR A 78 0.79 17.83 21.63
CA TYR A 78 1.12 18.53 20.39
C TYR A 78 1.39 17.58 19.22
N ARG A 79 1.96 16.39 19.51
CA ARG A 79 2.18 15.36 18.48
C ARG A 79 0.84 14.81 18.00
N ASN A 80 -0.12 14.64 18.89
CA ASN A 80 -1.46 14.22 18.54
C ASN A 80 -2.21 15.29 17.73
N PHE A 81 -2.04 16.57 18.09
CA PHE A 81 -2.61 17.68 17.33
C PHE A 81 -2.08 17.72 15.89
N LEU A 82 -0.76 17.67 15.71
CA LEU A 82 -0.14 17.65 14.38
C LEU A 82 -0.54 16.42 13.57
N MET A 83 -0.63 15.26 14.20
CA MET A 83 -1.08 14.02 13.55
C MET A 83 -2.54 14.11 13.08
N LYS A 84 -3.45 14.64 13.90
CA LYS A 84 -4.86 14.83 13.52
C LYS A 84 -5.00 15.87 12.41
N GLY A 85 -4.24 16.96 12.48
CA GLY A 85 -4.20 17.98 11.42
C GLY A 85 -3.72 17.39 10.09
N PHE A 86 -2.66 16.57 10.12
CA PHE A 86 -2.19 15.88 8.93
C PHE A 86 -3.22 14.88 8.38
N HIS A 87 -3.87 14.09 9.24
CA HIS A 87 -4.96 13.21 8.81
C HIS A 87 -6.11 13.96 8.13
N LEU A 88 -6.46 15.15 8.61
CA LEU A 88 -7.47 15.99 7.97
C LEU A 88 -7.03 16.42 6.56
N VAL A 89 -5.79 16.86 6.39
CA VAL A 89 -5.25 17.23 5.07
C VAL A 89 -5.25 16.03 4.13
N VAL A 90 -4.82 14.86 4.61
CA VAL A 90 -4.83 13.61 3.83
C VAL A 90 -6.26 13.22 3.45
N LEU A 91 -7.21 13.28 4.38
CA LEU A 91 -8.61 12.96 4.12
C LEU A 91 -9.21 13.87 3.05
N LEU A 92 -8.89 15.17 3.08
CA LEU A 92 -9.34 16.13 2.09
C LEU A 92 -8.70 15.91 0.71
N ALA A 93 -7.45 15.44 0.66
CA ALA A 93 -6.70 15.23 -0.58
C ALA A 93 -6.96 13.86 -1.24
N ALA A 94 -6.96 12.78 -0.46
CA ALA A 94 -7.09 11.40 -0.94
C ALA A 94 -8.55 10.89 -0.91
N GLY A 95 -9.44 11.59 -0.21
CA GLY A 95 -10.85 11.26 -0.11
C GLY A 95 -11.21 10.30 1.05
N PRO A 96 -12.52 10.16 1.34
CA PRO A 96 -13.00 9.28 2.38
C PRO A 96 -12.95 7.81 1.94
N GLY A 97 -12.57 6.91 2.86
CA GLY A 97 -12.65 5.46 2.66
C GLY A 97 -11.34 4.71 2.93
N ILE A 98 -10.19 5.38 2.92
CA ILE A 98 -8.89 4.78 3.24
C ILE A 98 -8.47 5.23 4.64
N ARG A 99 -8.42 4.28 5.59
CA ARG A 99 -8.09 4.56 7.00
C ARG A 99 -6.59 4.67 7.25
N ASP A 100 -5.77 4.02 6.43
CA ASP A 100 -4.31 4.02 6.56
C ASP A 100 -3.66 4.20 5.18
N THR A 101 -3.31 5.43 4.84
CA THR A 101 -2.66 5.78 3.57
C THR A 101 -1.14 5.65 3.63
N GLN A 102 -0.56 5.45 4.82
CA GLN A 102 0.88 5.60 5.09
C GLN A 102 1.55 4.31 5.54
N CYS A 103 0.86 3.18 5.42
CA CYS A 103 1.43 1.89 5.77
C CYS A 103 2.54 1.52 4.79
N GLY A 104 3.77 1.30 5.28
CA GLY A 104 4.90 0.86 4.45
C GLY A 104 4.79 -0.59 3.95
N PHE A 105 3.79 -1.34 4.40
CA PHE A 105 3.54 -2.73 4.02
C PHE A 105 2.50 -2.82 2.89
N LYS A 106 2.97 -2.96 1.65
CA LYS A 106 2.13 -2.90 0.45
C LYS A 106 2.58 -3.96 -0.56
N MET A 107 1.64 -4.68 -1.17
CA MET A 107 1.91 -5.65 -2.22
C MET A 107 1.29 -5.22 -3.55
N PHE A 108 2.05 -5.37 -4.63
CA PHE A 108 1.69 -4.92 -5.96
C PHE A 108 1.83 -6.07 -6.96
N THR A 109 0.88 -6.14 -7.89
CA THR A 109 1.10 -6.84 -9.16
C THR A 109 2.12 -6.07 -10.02
N ARG A 110 2.77 -6.76 -10.96
CA ARG A 110 3.73 -6.11 -11.87
C ARG A 110 3.09 -4.98 -12.69
N ALA A 111 1.88 -5.20 -13.21
CA ALA A 111 1.14 -4.19 -13.96
C ALA A 111 0.83 -2.96 -13.10
N ALA A 112 0.36 -3.15 -11.85
CA ALA A 112 0.12 -2.04 -10.94
C ALA A 112 1.41 -1.29 -10.60
N ALA A 113 2.49 -2.01 -10.28
CA ALA A 113 3.76 -1.39 -9.95
C ALA A 113 4.31 -0.53 -11.10
N ARG A 114 4.23 -1.04 -12.34
CA ARG A 114 4.62 -0.26 -13.53
C ARG A 114 3.78 0.99 -13.69
N LYS A 115 2.46 0.90 -13.53
CA LYS A 115 1.55 2.05 -13.68
C LYS A 115 1.73 3.09 -12.58
N LEU A 116 1.92 2.67 -11.34
CA LEU A 116 2.03 3.57 -10.19
C LEU A 116 3.42 4.20 -10.13
N PHE A 117 4.48 3.39 -10.08
CA PHE A 117 5.84 3.90 -9.82
C PHE A 117 6.45 4.66 -11.01
N THR A 118 5.87 4.61 -12.22
CA THR A 118 6.25 5.55 -13.29
C THR A 118 5.63 6.93 -13.11
N ASN A 119 4.48 7.01 -12.46
CA ASN A 119 3.67 8.22 -12.32
C ASN A 119 3.82 8.94 -10.97
N VAL A 120 4.35 8.28 -9.94
CA VAL A 120 4.69 8.90 -8.64
C VAL A 120 5.66 10.08 -8.84
N ARG A 121 5.28 11.26 -8.33
CA ARG A 121 6.01 12.53 -8.45
C ARG A 121 6.67 12.95 -7.13
N LEU A 122 6.08 12.59 -6.00
CA LEU A 122 6.64 12.87 -4.67
C LEU A 122 7.88 12.02 -4.44
N LYS A 123 8.98 12.68 -4.03
CA LYS A 123 10.31 12.06 -3.88
C LYS A 123 10.68 11.70 -2.44
N ARG A 124 9.85 12.10 -1.48
CA ARG A 124 10.08 11.93 -0.02
C ARG A 124 8.94 11.11 0.58
N TRP A 125 8.97 10.91 1.89
CA TRP A 125 8.03 10.11 2.70
C TRP A 125 6.54 10.22 2.31
N CYS A 126 6.08 11.39 1.85
CA CYS A 126 4.67 11.60 1.49
C CYS A 126 4.23 10.85 0.20
N PHE A 127 5.14 10.19 -0.52
CA PHE A 127 4.80 9.39 -1.70
C PHE A 127 3.78 8.28 -1.39
N ASP A 128 3.71 7.81 -0.15
CA ASP A 128 2.73 6.80 0.26
C ASP A 128 1.28 7.29 0.15
N VAL A 129 1.04 8.59 0.31
CA VAL A 129 -0.27 9.23 0.17
C VAL A 129 -0.61 9.50 -1.30
N GLU A 130 0.40 9.66 -2.16
CA GLU A 130 0.22 9.82 -3.61
C GLU A 130 -0.08 8.48 -4.31
N LEU A 131 0.42 7.38 -3.77
CA LEU A 131 0.17 6.02 -4.23
C LEU A 131 -1.27 5.57 -3.97
#